data_AF-A0A3P7YJU3-F1
#
_entry.id   AF-A0A3P7YJU3-F1
#
_cell.length_a   1.000
_cell.length_b   1.000
_cell.length_c   1.000
_cell.angle_alpha   90.00
_cell.angle_beta   90.00
_cell.angle_gamma   90.00
#
_symmetry.space_group_name_H-M   'P 1'
#
loop_
_entity.id
_entity.type
_entity.pdbx_description
1 polymer ?
#
loop_
_entity_poly.entity_id
_entity_poly.type
_entity_poly.pdbx_seq_one_letter_code
_entity_poly.pdbx_strand_id
1 'polypeptide(L)'
;MDVEFILSAWLRSTEHEVVNRIDRRLDLATNLEIETAEELQIQNYGVGGHYESHLDCARNGDQSAYKELGTGNRIATVLIYMTEPEIKGGTVFIDLKISIPCIKNAALFWYNLMRSGEVDMRTLHAACPVLTGIKWTANKWFHERGQEWRRPCDLDQIEQERYVGDLGAPEPKHHLNIRSKARKLKEMKNKN
;
A
#
# COMPACT_ATOMS: atom_id res chain seq x y z
N MET A 1 1.15 30.81 9.52
CA MET A 1 1.44 29.66 10.40
C MET A 1 0.74 28.49 9.77
N ASP A 2 1.43 27.75 8.93
CA ASP A 2 0.90 26.52 8.36
C ASP A 2 0.95 25.47 9.48
N VAL A 3 -0.22 25.02 9.92
CA VAL A 3 -0.30 23.89 10.85
C VAL A 3 0.01 22.66 9.99
N GLU A 4 1.26 22.21 10.00
CA GLU A 4 1.60 20.91 9.41
C GLU A 4 0.91 19.83 10.24
N PHE A 5 -0.23 19.36 9.73
CA PHE A 5 -1.03 18.30 10.32
C PHE A 5 -0.33 16.94 10.29
N ILE A 6 0.77 16.82 9.52
CA ILE A 6 1.57 15.62 9.34
C ILE A 6 3.05 16.00 9.27
N LEU A 7 3.90 15.28 10.00
CA LEU A 7 5.36 15.34 9.87
C LEU A 7 5.88 14.08 9.18
N SER A 8 6.97 14.21 8.42
CA SER A 8 7.58 13.08 7.72
C SER A 8 9.10 13.05 7.84
N ALA A 9 9.66 11.84 7.78
CA ALA A 9 11.08 11.56 7.71
C ALA A 9 11.33 10.32 6.83
N TRP A 10 12.55 10.17 6.31
CA TRP A 10 12.95 9.04 5.49
C TRP A 10 14.12 8.33 6.13
N LEU A 11 14.09 6.99 6.11
CA LEU A 11 15.13 6.14 6.66
C LEU A 11 15.67 5.22 5.58
N ARG A 12 17.00 5.23 5.43
CA ARG A 12 17.71 4.32 4.53
C ARG A 12 17.92 2.98 5.20
N SER A 13 17.95 1.92 4.39
CA SER A 13 18.26 0.56 4.84
C SER A 13 19.63 0.46 5.53
N THR A 14 20.59 1.30 5.13
CA THR A 14 21.95 1.35 5.65
C THR A 14 22.08 2.09 6.98
N GLU A 15 21.07 2.85 7.41
CA GLU A 15 21.14 3.67 8.62
C GLU A 15 20.99 2.84 9.90
N HIS A 16 20.25 1.74 9.86
CA HIS A 16 20.08 0.88 11.03
C HIS A 16 19.66 -0.55 10.65
N GLU A 17 20.12 -1.55 11.42
CA GLU A 17 19.81 -2.96 11.19
C GLU A 17 18.30 -3.30 11.21
N VAL A 18 17.52 -2.52 11.96
CA VAL A 18 16.06 -2.68 12.02
C VAL A 18 15.41 -2.28 10.70
N VAL A 19 15.87 -1.22 10.04
CA VAL A 19 15.33 -0.78 8.74
C VAL A 19 15.67 -1.82 7.68
N ASN A 20 16.91 -2.30 7.64
CA ASN A 20 17.30 -3.42 6.77
C ASN A 20 16.44 -4.68 7.01
N ARG A 21 16.19 -5.03 8.28
CA ARG A 21 15.34 -6.18 8.62
C ARG A 21 13.89 -6.00 8.16
N ILE A 22 13.36 -4.78 8.18
CA ILE A 22 12.04 -4.46 7.63
C ILE A 22 12.07 -4.67 6.12
N ASP A 23 13.02 -4.07 5.42
CA ASP A 23 13.18 -4.19 3.97
C ASP A 23 13.25 -5.65 3.50
N ARG A 24 14.06 -6.48 4.16
CA ARG A 24 14.14 -7.92 3.88
C ARG A 24 12.81 -8.66 4.11
N ARG A 25 12.03 -8.26 5.12
CA ARG A 25 10.70 -8.87 5.35
C ARG A 25 9.71 -8.45 4.28
N LEU A 26 9.79 -7.20 3.82
CA LEU A 26 8.92 -6.70 2.77
C LEU A 26 9.22 -7.38 1.43
N ASP A 27 10.50 -7.51 1.05
CA ASP A 27 10.93 -8.28 -0.15
C ASP A 27 10.33 -9.69 -0.15
N LEU A 28 10.49 -10.43 0.95
CA LEU A 28 9.98 -11.79 1.09
C LEU A 28 8.45 -11.86 1.11
N ALA A 29 7.78 -10.86 1.69
CA ALA A 29 6.32 -10.87 1.83
C ALA A 29 5.60 -10.47 0.53
N THR A 30 6.19 -9.57 -0.26
CA THR A 30 5.57 -9.04 -1.49
C THR A 30 6.09 -9.72 -2.74
N ASN A 31 7.24 -10.41 -2.67
CA ASN A 31 8.00 -10.90 -3.81
C ASN A 31 8.38 -9.78 -4.81
N LEU A 32 8.54 -8.54 -4.32
CA LEU A 32 8.96 -7.39 -5.12
C LEU A 32 10.39 -6.99 -4.78
N GLU A 33 11.15 -6.60 -5.81
CA GLU A 33 12.53 -6.14 -5.67
C GLU A 33 12.64 -4.93 -4.74
N ILE A 34 13.47 -5.06 -3.70
CA ILE A 34 13.63 -4.06 -2.65
C ILE A 34 14.73 -3.04 -2.97
N GLU A 35 15.72 -3.42 -3.78
CA GLU A 35 16.88 -2.58 -4.11
C GLU A 35 16.47 -1.33 -4.92
N THR A 36 15.40 -1.42 -5.70
CA THR A 36 14.85 -0.30 -6.46
C THR A 36 13.72 0.42 -5.73
N ALA A 37 13.33 -0.04 -4.54
CA ALA A 37 12.27 0.57 -3.74
C ALA A 37 12.76 1.86 -3.05
N GLU A 38 11.83 2.75 -2.72
CA GLU A 38 12.17 4.00 -2.04
C GLU A 38 12.63 3.76 -0.60
N GLU A 39 13.26 4.78 0.00
CA GLU A 39 13.58 4.81 1.42
C GLU A 39 12.30 4.66 2.27
N LEU A 40 12.44 4.10 3.48
CA LEU A 40 11.29 3.89 4.36
C LEU A 40 10.79 5.25 4.86
N GLN A 41 9.62 5.68 4.41
CA GLN A 41 9.03 6.94 4.84
C GLN A 41 8.29 6.74 6.17
N ILE A 42 8.67 7.47 7.20
CA ILE A 42 7.97 7.54 8.47
C ILE A 42 7.07 8.78 8.48
N GLN A 43 5.82 8.62 8.90
CA GLN A 43 4.86 9.71 9.01
C GLN A 43 4.24 9.76 10.39
N ASN A 44 4.02 10.97 10.90
CA ASN A 44 3.37 11.24 12.16
C ASN A 44 2.14 12.13 11.96
N TYR A 45 0.98 11.66 12.43
CA TYR A 45 -0.28 12.37 12.40
C TYR A 45 -0.70 12.68 13.84
N GLY A 46 -0.72 13.97 14.18
CA GLY A 46 -1.31 14.49 15.42
C GLY A 46 -2.84 14.57 15.35
N VAL A 47 -3.47 15.17 16.36
CA VAL A 47 -4.92 15.43 16.35
C VAL A 47 -5.27 16.34 15.18
N GLY A 48 -6.28 15.96 14.39
CA GLY A 48 -6.65 16.60 13.14
C GLY A 48 -5.80 16.17 11.94
N GLY A 49 -4.71 15.44 12.16
CA GLY A 49 -3.83 14.87 11.13
C GLY A 49 -4.60 14.03 10.12
N HIS A 50 -4.60 14.44 8.86
CA HIS A 50 -5.26 13.75 7.75
C HIS A 50 -4.48 13.96 6.45
N TYR A 51 -4.66 13.04 5.50
CA TYR A 51 -4.06 13.15 4.18
C TYR A 51 -5.16 12.99 3.14
N GLU A 52 -5.24 13.95 2.23
CA GLU A 52 -6.27 14.03 1.19
C GLU A 52 -6.24 12.83 0.24
N SER A 53 -7.33 12.63 -0.49
CA SER A 53 -7.42 11.51 -1.43
C SER A 53 -6.38 11.64 -2.55
N HIS A 54 -5.60 10.59 -2.76
CA HIS A 54 -4.53 10.56 -3.77
C HIS A 54 -4.27 9.14 -4.28
N LEU A 55 -3.46 9.08 -5.33
CA LEU A 55 -2.82 7.86 -5.84
C LEU A 55 -1.34 7.96 -5.51
N ASP A 56 -0.71 6.83 -5.18
CA ASP A 56 0.73 6.81 -4.94
C ASP A 56 1.54 6.86 -6.23
N CYS A 57 0.99 6.37 -7.33
CA CYS A 57 1.62 6.38 -8.65
C CYS A 57 1.33 7.68 -9.42
N ALA A 58 2.22 8.05 -10.35
CA ALA A 58 1.94 9.10 -11.33
C ALA A 58 0.89 8.64 -12.34
N ARG A 59 0.08 9.57 -12.83
CA ARG A 59 -0.87 9.34 -13.92
C ARG A 59 -0.18 9.37 -15.28
N ASN A 60 -0.76 8.69 -16.26
CA ASN A 60 -0.35 8.74 -17.66
C ASN A 60 -0.42 10.19 -18.19
N GLY A 61 0.73 10.88 -18.21
CA GLY A 61 0.86 12.29 -18.56
C GLY A 61 1.79 13.07 -17.61
N ASP A 62 1.82 12.70 -16.33
CA ASP A 62 2.62 13.36 -15.27
C ASP A 62 3.97 12.65 -15.03
N GLN A 63 4.48 11.91 -16.03
CA GLN A 63 5.67 11.05 -15.93
C GLN A 63 7.00 11.80 -15.66
N SER A 64 6.99 13.09 -15.37
CA SER A 64 8.22 13.88 -15.19
C SER A 64 9.07 13.39 -14.02
N ALA A 65 8.47 13.12 -12.85
CA ALA A 65 9.21 12.77 -11.64
C ALA A 65 9.96 11.42 -11.75
N TYR A 66 9.37 10.41 -12.39
CA TYR A 66 9.95 9.07 -12.49
C TYR A 66 10.84 8.87 -13.72
N LYS A 67 10.65 9.68 -14.77
CA LYS A 67 11.54 9.67 -15.95
C LYS A 67 12.95 10.12 -15.59
N GLU A 68 13.08 11.10 -14.70
CA GLU A 68 14.39 11.60 -14.25
C GLU A 68 15.10 10.62 -13.31
N LEU A 69 14.36 9.93 -12.44
CA LEU A 69 14.89 8.92 -11.53
C LEU A 69 15.28 7.61 -12.23
N GLY A 70 14.67 7.31 -13.38
CA GLY A 70 14.94 6.08 -14.15
C GLY A 70 14.54 4.79 -13.42
N THR A 71 13.74 4.88 -12.37
CA THR A 71 13.22 3.73 -11.60
C THR A 71 11.83 3.30 -12.07
N GLY A 72 11.14 4.11 -12.87
CA GLY A 72 9.76 3.87 -13.28
C GLY A 72 8.76 4.25 -12.19
N ASN A 73 7.47 4.04 -12.46
CA ASN A 73 6.39 4.45 -11.57
C ASN A 73 6.31 3.53 -10.33
N ARG A 74 5.58 3.95 -9.29
CA ARG A 74 5.36 3.15 -8.09
C ARG A 74 4.33 2.05 -8.39
N ILE A 75 4.76 0.79 -8.45
CA ILE A 75 3.89 -0.36 -8.74
C ILE A 75 3.03 -0.79 -7.56
N ALA A 76 3.52 -0.58 -6.34
CA ALA A 76 2.88 -1.10 -5.14
C ALA A 76 3.29 -0.30 -3.91
N THR A 77 2.44 -0.37 -2.89
CA THR A 77 2.63 0.29 -1.61
C THR A 77 2.46 -0.71 -0.49
N VAL A 78 3.36 -0.65 0.49
CA VAL A 78 3.14 -1.21 1.82
C VAL A 78 2.99 -0.06 2.81
N LEU A 79 1.89 -0.05 3.56
CA LEU A 79 1.61 0.89 4.64
C LEU A 79 1.57 0.13 5.97
N ILE A 80 2.49 0.42 6.88
CA ILE A 80 2.61 -0.21 8.19
C ILE A 80 2.06 0.73 9.26
N TYR A 81 1.13 0.27 10.08
CA TYR A 81 0.65 1.00 11.24
C TYR A 81 1.58 0.75 12.45
N MET A 82 2.34 1.76 12.86
CA MET A 82 3.25 1.66 14.01
C MET A 82 2.54 1.95 15.33
N THR A 83 1.48 2.75 15.30
CA THR A 83 0.58 3.00 16.43
C THR A 83 -0.87 2.84 16.01
N GLU A 84 -1.74 2.75 17.01
CA GLU A 84 -3.19 2.71 16.88
C GLU A 84 -3.74 3.91 17.66
N PRO A 85 -4.25 4.96 16.97
CA PRO A 85 -4.90 6.09 17.63
C PRO A 85 -6.19 5.64 18.34
N GLU A 86 -6.58 6.30 19.44
CA GLU A 86 -7.77 5.86 20.19
C GLU A 86 -9.06 6.09 19.41
N ILE A 87 -9.11 7.15 18.59
CA ILE A 87 -10.31 7.49 17.81
C ILE A 87 -9.95 7.91 16.37
N LYS A 88 -10.51 7.19 15.40
CA LYS A 88 -10.38 7.42 13.93
C LYS A 88 -8.93 7.30 13.45
N GLY A 89 -8.52 8.01 12.39
CA GLY A 89 -7.18 7.86 11.79
C GLY A 89 -7.01 6.74 10.75
N GLY A 90 -8.05 5.94 10.47
CA GLY A 90 -7.97 4.82 9.51
C GLY A 90 -7.62 5.23 8.08
N THR A 91 -7.34 4.23 7.23
CA THR A 91 -7.15 4.43 5.78
C THR A 91 -8.43 4.06 5.04
N VAL A 92 -8.84 4.89 4.09
CA VAL A 92 -10.03 4.65 3.26
C VAL A 92 -9.64 4.51 1.80
N PHE A 93 -10.25 3.55 1.10
CA PHE A 93 -10.18 3.44 -0.35
C PHE A 93 -11.54 3.85 -0.91
N ILE A 94 -11.55 4.99 -1.61
CA ILE A 94 -12.78 5.73 -1.95
C ILE A 94 -13.62 4.91 -2.94
N ASP A 95 -13.01 4.50 -4.04
CA ASP A 95 -13.69 3.77 -5.11
C ASP A 95 -14.12 2.36 -4.68
N LEU A 96 -13.32 1.71 -3.84
CA LEU A 96 -13.65 0.42 -3.24
C LEU A 96 -14.70 0.52 -2.13
N LYS A 97 -14.97 1.71 -1.60
CA LYS A 97 -15.88 1.97 -0.47
C LYS A 97 -15.53 1.12 0.75
N ILE A 98 -14.24 0.96 1.03
CA ILE A 98 -13.74 0.25 2.20
C ILE A 98 -12.98 1.20 3.13
N SER A 99 -13.14 0.98 4.43
CA SER A 99 -12.38 1.66 5.48
C SER A 99 -11.63 0.62 6.28
N ILE A 100 -10.33 0.84 6.44
CA ILE A 100 -9.44 -0.01 7.20
C ILE A 100 -9.06 0.72 8.49
N PRO A 101 -9.37 0.15 9.65
CA PRO A 101 -8.92 0.72 10.91
C PRO A 101 -7.39 0.62 11.02
N CYS A 102 -6.78 1.59 11.69
CA CYS A 102 -5.39 1.45 12.13
C CYS A 102 -5.35 0.32 13.17
N ILE A 103 -4.58 -0.73 12.89
CA ILE A 103 -4.31 -1.79 13.86
C ILE A 103 -2.82 -1.81 14.11
N LYS A 104 -2.38 -1.62 15.35
CA LYS A 104 -0.95 -1.54 15.66
C LYS A 104 -0.21 -2.79 15.17
N ASN A 105 0.92 -2.60 14.49
CA ASN A 105 1.76 -3.61 13.84
C ASN A 105 1.14 -4.33 12.64
N ALA A 106 -0.07 -3.98 12.20
CA ALA A 106 -0.62 -4.47 10.95
C ALA A 106 -0.02 -3.71 9.76
N ALA A 107 -0.01 -4.37 8.60
CA ALA A 107 0.41 -3.79 7.34
C ALA A 107 -0.69 -3.97 6.28
N LEU A 108 -0.86 -2.93 5.47
CA LEU A 108 -1.64 -2.95 4.24
C LEU A 108 -0.71 -3.06 3.06
N PHE A 109 -1.13 -3.82 2.06
CA PHE A 109 -0.42 -3.96 0.80
C PHE A 109 -1.41 -3.90 -0.36
N TRP A 110 -1.06 -3.14 -1.39
CA TRP A 110 -1.80 -3.10 -2.65
C TRP A 110 -0.86 -2.76 -3.82
N TYR A 111 -1.26 -3.17 -5.01
CA TYR A 111 -0.64 -2.75 -6.27
C TYR A 111 -1.31 -1.46 -6.76
N ASN A 112 -0.53 -0.44 -7.07
CA ASN A 112 -0.99 0.83 -7.64
C ASN A 112 -1.23 0.73 -9.14
N LEU A 113 -0.55 -0.20 -9.82
CA LEU A 113 -0.66 -0.42 -11.27
C LEU A 113 -1.18 -1.81 -11.58
N MET A 114 -1.95 -1.92 -12.65
CA MET A 114 -2.31 -3.17 -13.31
C MET A 114 -1.05 -3.93 -13.79
N ARG A 115 -1.21 -5.19 -14.19
CA ARG A 115 -0.12 -5.94 -14.84
C ARG A 115 0.30 -5.32 -16.16
N SER A 116 -0.60 -4.59 -16.80
CA SER A 116 -0.33 -3.81 -18.01
C SER A 116 0.48 -2.53 -17.77
N GLY A 117 0.70 -2.12 -16.52
CA GLY A 117 1.31 -0.85 -16.15
C GLY A 117 0.32 0.31 -16.05
N GLU A 118 -0.94 0.12 -16.46
CA GLU A 118 -1.99 1.12 -16.29
C GLU A 118 -2.33 1.36 -14.82
N VAL A 119 -2.72 2.58 -14.48
CA VAL A 119 -3.05 2.96 -13.09
C VAL A 119 -4.31 2.25 -12.59
N ASP A 120 -4.24 1.65 -11.41
CA ASP A 120 -5.40 1.12 -10.70
C ASP A 120 -6.16 2.25 -9.98
N MET A 121 -7.20 2.79 -10.61
CA MET A 121 -8.01 3.84 -9.99
C MET A 121 -8.66 3.42 -8.67
N ARG A 122 -8.87 2.11 -8.44
CA ARG A 122 -9.46 1.60 -7.19
C ARG A 122 -8.57 1.84 -5.97
N THR A 123 -7.31 2.16 -6.18
CA THR A 123 -6.32 2.47 -5.15
C THR A 123 -6.37 3.91 -4.67
N LEU A 124 -7.28 4.74 -5.21
CA LEU A 124 -7.53 6.08 -4.71
C LEU A 124 -7.87 6.00 -3.21
N HIS A 125 -6.98 6.53 -2.39
CA HIS A 125 -7.04 6.36 -0.95
C HIS A 125 -6.71 7.64 -0.20
N ALA A 126 -7.15 7.70 1.06
CA ALA A 126 -6.92 8.83 1.96
C ALA A 126 -6.66 8.35 3.39
N ALA A 127 -6.03 9.19 4.20
CA ALA A 127 -5.92 8.99 5.63
C ALA A 127 -6.97 9.84 6.34
N CYS A 128 -7.91 9.20 7.05
CA CYS A 128 -8.92 9.91 7.83
C CYS A 128 -8.27 10.73 8.96
N PRO A 129 -8.91 11.83 9.39
CA PRO A 129 -8.46 12.59 10.55
C PRO A 129 -8.31 11.73 11.81
N VAL A 130 -7.20 11.90 12.52
CA VAL A 130 -7.04 11.43 13.90
C VAL A 130 -7.83 12.34 14.82
N LEU A 131 -8.80 11.82 15.57
CA LEU A 131 -9.60 12.63 16.49
C LEU A 131 -9.05 12.61 17.92
N THR A 132 -8.40 11.51 18.30
CA THR A 132 -7.73 11.38 19.60
C THR A 132 -6.53 10.45 19.43
N GLY A 133 -5.42 10.83 20.06
CA GLY A 133 -4.18 10.07 20.02
C GLY A 133 -3.20 10.54 18.97
N ILE A 134 -2.33 9.60 18.60
CA ILE A 134 -1.26 9.81 17.63
C ILE A 134 -1.15 8.60 16.71
N LYS A 135 -1.12 8.84 15.41
CA LYS A 135 -0.92 7.81 14.40
C LYS A 135 0.48 7.95 13.81
N TRP A 136 1.28 6.90 13.95
CA TRP A 136 2.54 6.72 13.26
C TRP A 136 2.40 5.65 12.19
N THR A 137 2.87 5.96 11.00
CA THR A 137 2.90 5.00 9.88
C THR A 137 4.27 4.96 9.25
N ALA A 138 4.58 3.82 8.62
CA ALA A 138 5.73 3.67 7.75
C ALA A 138 5.26 3.21 6.36
N ASN A 139 5.68 3.92 5.31
CA ASN A 139 5.36 3.60 3.93
C ASN A 139 6.60 3.08 3.22
N LYS A 140 6.42 2.04 2.41
CA LYS A 140 7.41 1.56 1.46
C LYS A 140 6.78 1.51 0.08
N TRP A 141 7.40 2.20 -0.87
CA TRP A 141 6.97 2.22 -2.26
C TRP A 141 7.93 1.42 -3.12
N PHE A 142 7.36 0.51 -3.92
CA PHE A 142 8.10 -0.32 -4.86
C PHE A 142 7.97 0.24 -6.27
N HIS A 143 9.06 0.23 -7.02
CA HIS A 143 9.11 0.73 -8.39
C HIS A 143 9.00 -0.38 -9.43
N GLU A 144 8.62 -0.01 -10.66
CA GLU A 144 8.54 -0.91 -11.83
C GLU A 144 9.87 -1.57 -12.17
N ARG A 145 10.97 -0.81 -12.07
CA ARG A 145 12.30 -1.31 -12.41
C ARG A 145 12.76 -2.39 -11.43
N GLY A 146 13.38 -3.44 -11.94
CA GLY A 146 13.82 -4.60 -11.16
C GLY A 146 12.76 -5.67 -10.99
N GLN A 147 11.54 -5.44 -11.53
CA GLN A 147 10.43 -6.37 -11.43
C GLN A 147 10.21 -7.18 -12.72
N GLU A 148 11.06 -7.01 -13.74
CA GLU A 148 10.89 -7.59 -15.07
C GLU A 148 10.71 -9.11 -15.02
N TRP A 149 11.37 -9.76 -14.06
CA TRP A 149 11.31 -11.21 -13.84
C TRP A 149 10.45 -11.62 -12.64
N ARG A 150 10.20 -10.70 -11.70
CA ARG A 150 9.43 -10.97 -10.48
C ARG A 150 7.94 -10.67 -10.63
N ARG A 151 7.55 -9.80 -11.57
CA ARG A 151 6.19 -9.37 -11.90
C ARG A 151 6.06 -9.08 -13.40
N PRO A 152 6.09 -10.13 -14.26
CA PRO A 152 5.93 -9.95 -15.70
C PRO A 152 4.56 -9.35 -16.04
N CYS A 153 4.53 -8.54 -17.09
CA CYS A 153 3.29 -8.02 -17.65
C CYS A 153 2.41 -9.14 -18.21
N ASP A 154 1.11 -8.88 -18.25
CA ASP A 154 0.15 -9.78 -18.91
C ASP A 154 -0.14 -9.32 -20.34
N LEU A 155 -0.70 -10.21 -21.14
CA LEU A 155 -1.15 -9.92 -22.50
C LEU A 155 -2.46 -9.13 -22.52
N ASP A 156 -3.27 -9.27 -21.46
CA ASP A 156 -4.51 -8.52 -21.30
C ASP A 156 -4.29 -7.29 -20.40
N GLN A 157 -4.86 -6.17 -20.83
CA GLN A 157 -4.73 -4.88 -20.18
C GLN A 157 -5.43 -4.80 -18.82
N ILE A 158 -6.47 -5.63 -18.61
CA ILE A 158 -7.29 -5.60 -17.39
C ILE A 158 -6.91 -6.67 -16.37
N GLU A 159 -5.88 -7.48 -16.65
CA GLU A 159 -5.44 -8.54 -15.73
C GLU A 159 -4.75 -7.98 -14.48
N GLN A 160 -4.98 -8.69 -13.37
CA GLN A 160 -4.61 -8.28 -12.02
C GLN A 160 -4.10 -9.47 -11.23
N GLU A 161 -3.35 -9.18 -10.17
CA GLU A 161 -2.96 -10.20 -9.20
C GLU A 161 -4.18 -10.78 -8.48
N ARG A 162 -4.27 -12.10 -8.46
CA ARG A 162 -5.28 -12.85 -7.69
C ARG A 162 -4.95 -12.88 -6.20
N TYR A 163 -3.66 -12.88 -5.87
CA TYR A 163 -3.08 -12.78 -4.53
C TYR A 163 -1.64 -12.26 -4.64
N VAL A 164 -1.05 -11.88 -3.51
CA VAL A 164 0.35 -11.40 -3.45
C VAL A 164 1.28 -12.49 -3.99
N GLY A 165 2.00 -12.22 -5.07
CA GLY A 165 2.93 -13.17 -5.67
C GLY A 165 2.28 -14.32 -6.43
N ASP A 166 1.16 -14.10 -7.13
CA ASP A 166 0.44 -15.10 -7.95
C ASP A 166 1.16 -15.57 -9.24
N LEU A 167 2.49 -15.52 -9.22
CA LEU A 167 3.42 -15.77 -10.32
C LEU A 167 4.12 -17.12 -10.17
N GLY A 168 3.32 -18.17 -10.02
CA GLY A 168 3.81 -19.54 -9.91
C GLY A 168 3.92 -20.08 -8.48
N ALA A 169 3.65 -19.25 -7.45
CA ALA A 169 3.44 -19.76 -6.10
C ALA A 169 2.11 -20.54 -6.04
N PRO A 170 2.00 -21.65 -5.27
CA PRO A 170 0.74 -22.35 -5.08
C PRO A 170 -0.34 -21.40 -4.55
N GLU A 171 -1.55 -21.50 -5.09
CA GLU A 171 -2.69 -20.74 -4.59
C GLU A 171 -2.87 -21.01 -3.08
N PRO A 172 -3.02 -19.97 -2.23
CA PRO A 172 -3.11 -20.19 -0.80
C PRO A 172 -4.37 -21.01 -0.46
N LYS A 173 -4.19 -22.22 0.08
CA LYS A 173 -5.27 -23.21 0.23
C LYS A 173 -6.45 -22.76 1.11
N HIS A 174 -6.25 -21.77 1.99
CA HIS A 174 -7.32 -21.21 2.82
C HIS A 174 -7.05 -19.74 3.18
N HIS A 175 -7.58 -18.81 2.40
CA HIS A 175 -7.73 -17.42 2.85
C HIS A 175 -9.15 -16.93 2.66
N LEU A 176 -9.76 -16.42 3.72
CA LEU A 176 -11.02 -15.71 3.63
C LEU A 176 -10.75 -14.36 2.95
N ASN A 177 -10.82 -14.30 1.63
CA ASN A 177 -10.91 -13.02 0.93
C ASN A 177 -12.08 -12.22 1.51
N ILE A 178 -11.96 -10.90 1.65
CA ILE A 178 -13.04 -10.03 2.19
C ILE A 178 -14.36 -10.27 1.44
N ARG A 179 -14.28 -10.51 0.11
CA ARG A 179 -15.41 -10.91 -0.74
C ARG A 179 -16.05 -12.25 -0.32
N SER A 180 -15.26 -13.23 0.13
CA SER A 180 -15.75 -14.53 0.60
C SER A 180 -16.50 -14.42 1.94
N LYS A 181 -16.06 -13.56 2.85
CA LYS A 181 -16.81 -13.22 4.09
C LYS A 181 -18.12 -12.53 3.75
N ALA A 182 -18.10 -11.53 2.86
CA ALA A 182 -19.31 -10.83 2.43
C ALA A 182 -20.31 -11.77 1.75
N ARG A 183 -19.85 -12.71 0.90
CA ARG A 183 -20.70 -13.71 0.26
C ARG A 183 -21.30 -14.70 1.28
N LYS A 184 -20.49 -15.25 2.18
CA LYS A 184 -20.98 -16.12 3.29
C LYS A 184 -22.01 -15.40 4.15
N LEU A 185 -21.79 -14.13 4.49
CA LEU A 185 -22.74 -13.35 5.29
C LEU A 185 -24.07 -13.12 4.55
N LYS A 186 -24.02 -12.92 3.22
CA LYS A 186 -25.20 -12.79 2.36
C LYS A 186 -25.97 -14.11 2.24
N GLU A 187 -25.25 -15.23 2.09
CA GLU A 187 -25.82 -16.58 2.05
C GLU A 187 -26.45 -16.99 3.39
N MET A 188 -25.87 -16.58 4.53
CA MET A 188 -26.46 -16.81 5.87
C MET A 188 -27.71 -15.96 6.10
N LYS A 189 -27.76 -14.73 5.56
CA LYS A 189 -28.96 -13.87 5.66
C LYS A 189 -30.11 -14.30 4.77
N ASN A 190 -29.84 -14.99 3.66
CA ASN A 190 -30.87 -15.51 2.75
C ASN A 190 -31.40 -16.91 3.15
N LYS A 191 -30.89 -17.48 4.25
CA LYS A 191 -31.31 -18.79 4.78
C LYS A 191 -32.18 -18.70 6.05
N ASN A 192 -32.49 -17.49 6.50
CA ASN A 192 -33.50 -17.19 7.52
C ASN A 192 -34.64 -16.40 6.87
#